data_AF-T1GML0-F1
#
_entry.id   AF-T1GML0-F1
#
_cell.length_a   1.000
_cell.length_b   1.000
_cell.length_c   1.000
_cell.angle_alpha   90.00
_cell.angle_beta   90.00
_cell.angle_gamma   90.00
#
_symmetry.space_group_name_H-M   'P 1'
#
loop_
_entity.id
_entity.type
_entity.pdbx_description
1 polymer ?
#
loop_
_entity_poly.entity_id
_entity_poly.type
_entity_poly.pdbx_seq_one_letter_code
_entity_poly.pdbx_strand_id
1 'polypeptide(L)'
;VFHAPDLQEEKPFEFRIRYKFISQSDAVVRYGLPDTLLELGRVTPGTYCTRQFDECHRNKCRLQSPNYPGMYPRNVTCYWTIRQKEVPTMKHAMIAVSQENQHKALVK
;
A
#
# COMPACT_ATOMS: atom_id res chain seq x y z
N VAL A 1 -37.92 33.51 21.12
CA VAL A 1 -37.03 32.73 22.02
C VAL A 1 -36.72 31.44 21.30
N PHE A 2 -35.50 31.31 20.77
CA PHE A 2 -35.06 30.09 20.12
C PHE A 2 -34.50 29.17 21.20
N HIS A 3 -35.07 27.98 21.36
CA HIS A 3 -34.49 26.91 22.17
C HIS A 3 -33.59 26.07 21.26
N ALA A 4 -32.29 26.06 21.55
CA ALA A 4 -31.35 25.14 20.91
C ALA A 4 -31.63 23.71 21.42
N PRO A 5 -31.64 22.69 20.56
CA PRO A 5 -31.79 21.30 20.99
C PRO A 5 -30.54 20.85 21.75
N ASP A 6 -30.76 20.03 22.77
CA ASP A 6 -29.77 19.54 23.72
C ASP A 6 -28.49 19.04 23.04
N LEU A 7 -27.36 19.53 23.57
CA LEU A 7 -26.01 19.01 23.35
C LEU A 7 -25.96 17.53 23.77
N GLN A 8 -26.30 16.62 22.85
CA GLN A 8 -25.87 15.23 22.97
C GLN A 8 -24.34 15.24 23.01
N GLU A 9 -23.78 14.86 24.15
CA GLU A 9 -22.35 14.67 24.43
C GLU A 9 -21.55 14.36 23.16
N GLU A 10 -20.89 15.38 22.60
CA GLU A 10 -19.87 15.15 21.58
C GLU A 10 -18.75 14.38 22.26
N LYS A 11 -18.75 13.05 22.08
CA LYS A 11 -17.64 12.21 22.52
C LYS A 11 -16.36 12.81 21.93
N PRO A 12 -15.39 13.24 22.76
CA PRO A 12 -14.15 13.78 22.25
C PRO A 12 -13.49 12.72 21.37
N PHE A 13 -12.94 13.14 20.24
CA PHE A 13 -12.20 12.25 19.35
C PHE A 13 -11.07 11.58 20.16
N GLU A 14 -11.16 10.26 20.37
CA GLU A 14 -10.14 9.50 21.09
C GLU A 14 -9.24 8.79 20.07
N PHE A 15 -7.94 9.12 20.06
CA PHE A 15 -6.96 8.39 19.26
C PHE A 15 -6.22 7.37 20.14
N ARG A 16 -6.21 6.10 19.73
CA ARG A 16 -5.44 5.04 20.40
C ARG A 16 -4.30 4.57 19.50
N ILE A 17 -3.07 4.92 19.88
CA ILE A 17 -1.86 4.44 19.18
C ILE A 17 -1.44 3.10 19.80
N ARG A 18 -1.16 2.11 18.95
CA ARG A 18 -0.55 0.83 19.35
C ARG A 18 0.71 0.63 18.53
N TYR A 19 1.81 0.27 19.17
CA TYR A 19 3.03 -0.19 18.50
C TYR A 19 3.21 -1.68 18.72
N LYS A 20 3.89 -2.33 17.76
CA LYS A 20 4.27 -3.74 17.83
C LYS A 20 5.67 -3.87 17.26
N PHE A 21 6.58 -4.45 18.03
CA PHE A 21 7.88 -4.88 17.51
C PHE A 21 7.68 -6.16 16.69
N ILE A 22 8.32 -6.20 15.52
CA ILE A 22 8.39 -7.38 14.66
C ILE A 22 9.83 -7.91 14.67
N SER A 23 10.00 -9.21 14.47
CA SER A 23 11.34 -9.79 14.33
C SER A 23 12.04 -9.25 13.09
N GLN A 24 13.37 -9.34 13.05
CA GLN A 24 14.14 -8.93 11.88
C GLN A 24 13.73 -9.71 10.63
N SER A 25 13.47 -11.01 10.74
CA SER A 25 13.01 -11.85 9.63
C SER A 25 11.68 -11.35 9.05
N ASP A 26 10.74 -10.99 9.92
CA ASP A 26 9.43 -10.49 9.51
C ASP A 26 9.53 -9.09 8.89
N ALA A 27 10.43 -8.26 9.41
CA ALA A 27 10.72 -6.94 8.84
C ALA A 27 11.30 -7.06 7.44
N VAL A 28 12.24 -7.99 7.23
CA VAL A 28 12.87 -8.21 5.92
C VAL A 28 11.85 -8.67 4.87
N VAL A 29 10.93 -9.56 5.25
CA VAL A 29 9.84 -10.00 4.35
C VAL A 29 8.94 -8.84 3.92
N ARG A 30 8.67 -7.89 4.84
CA ARG A 30 7.77 -6.75 4.59
C ARG A 30 8.47 -5.63 3.82
N TYR A 31 9.65 -5.24 4.27
CA TYR A 31 10.31 -3.98 3.88
C TYR A 31 11.60 -4.18 3.07
N GLY A 32 12.11 -5.41 2.99
CA GLY A 32 13.41 -5.69 2.39
C GLY A 32 14.54 -5.67 3.41
N LEU A 33 15.76 -5.96 2.94
CA LEU A 33 16.95 -5.89 3.78
C LEU A 33 17.28 -4.42 4.11
N PRO A 34 17.95 -4.13 5.23
CA PRO A 34 18.34 -2.76 5.60
C PRO A 34 19.08 -2.01 4.48
N ASP A 35 19.95 -2.70 3.74
CA ASP A 35 20.73 -2.12 2.65
C ASP A 35 19.98 -2.10 1.31
N THR A 36 18.91 -2.88 1.19
CA THR A 36 18.12 -3.04 -0.05
C THR A 36 16.63 -3.09 0.27
N LEU A 37 16.06 -1.90 0.53
CA LEU A 37 14.64 -1.74 0.80
C LEU A 37 13.81 -2.03 -0.45
N LEU A 38 12.62 -2.61 -0.25
CA LEU A 38 11.66 -2.85 -1.31
C LEU A 38 10.98 -1.53 -1.71
N GLU A 39 10.82 -1.32 -3.02
CA GLU A 39 9.96 -0.25 -3.54
C GLU A 39 8.50 -0.68 -3.38
N LEU A 40 7.80 -0.11 -2.39
CA LEU A 40 6.41 -0.45 -2.03
C LEU A 40 5.38 0.59 -2.51
N GLY A 41 5.83 1.64 -3.20
CA GLY A 41 4.95 2.69 -3.71
C GLY A 41 4.40 3.59 -2.62
N ARG A 42 3.94 4.76 -3.03
CA ARG A 42 3.36 5.78 -2.14
C ARG A 42 1.88 5.51 -1.95
N VAL A 43 1.38 5.66 -0.71
CA VAL A 43 -0.06 5.58 -0.47
C VAL A 43 -0.74 6.77 -1.13
N THR A 44 -1.80 6.49 -1.89
CA THR A 44 -2.62 7.54 -2.49
C THR A 44 -3.42 8.25 -1.40
N PRO A 45 -3.36 9.60 -1.32
CA PRO A 45 -4.11 10.36 -0.32
C PRO A 45 -5.59 10.01 -0.30
N GLY A 46 -6.18 9.96 0.90
CA GLY A 46 -7.60 9.61 1.07
C GLY A 46 -7.93 8.13 0.91
N THR A 47 -6.93 7.26 0.71
CA THR A 47 -7.14 5.82 0.59
C THR A 47 -6.44 5.05 1.69
N TYR A 48 -6.96 3.87 2.02
CA TYR A 48 -6.36 2.99 3.02
C TYR A 48 -5.11 2.26 2.49
N CYS A 49 -5.16 1.78 1.25
CA CYS A 49 -4.16 0.85 0.72
C CYS A 49 -3.88 1.03 -0.78
N THR A 50 -4.50 2.00 -1.44
CA THR A 50 -4.21 2.28 -2.85
C THR A 50 -2.81 2.88 -2.93
N ARG A 51 -2.01 2.40 -3.88
CA ARG A 51 -0.60 2.79 -4.02
C ARG A 51 -0.30 3.29 -5.42
N GLN A 52 0.63 4.23 -5.50
CA GLN A 52 1.23 4.68 -6.76
C GLN A 52 2.70 4.27 -6.81
N PHE A 53 3.09 3.65 -7.91
CA PHE A 53 4.46 3.35 -8.28
C PHE A 53 4.89 4.20 -9.46
N ASP A 54 6.10 4.73 -9.39
CA ASP A 54 6.70 5.50 -10.47
C ASP A 54 8.06 4.85 -10.83
N GLU A 55 8.40 4.80 -12.12
CA GLU A 55 9.76 4.47 -12.57
C GLU A 55 10.27 3.07 -12.14
N CYS A 56 9.40 2.05 -12.15
CA CYS A 56 9.73 0.67 -11.75
C CYS A 56 10.84 -0.01 -12.57
N HIS A 57 11.29 0.61 -13.67
CA HIS A 57 12.46 0.16 -14.41
C HIS A 57 13.78 0.44 -13.66
N ARG A 58 13.80 1.44 -12.76
CA ARG A 58 14.99 1.79 -11.96
C ARG A 58 15.18 0.78 -10.83
N ASN A 59 14.11 0.51 -10.10
CA ASN A 59 14.04 -0.47 -9.02
C ASN A 59 12.76 -1.30 -9.16
N LYS A 60 12.88 -2.63 -8.98
CA LYS A 60 11.72 -3.53 -9.07
C LYS A 60 10.68 -3.16 -8.00
N CYS A 61 9.53 -2.66 -8.46
CA CYS A 61 8.37 -2.41 -7.62
C CYS A 61 7.80 -3.72 -7.06
N ARG A 62 7.51 -3.76 -5.77
CA ARG A 62 6.85 -4.89 -5.10
C ARG A 62 5.42 -4.53 -4.75
N LEU A 63 4.50 -5.09 -5.54
CA LEU A 63 3.09 -5.10 -5.21
C LEU A 63 2.85 -6.05 -4.03
N GLN A 64 2.29 -5.52 -2.95
CA GLN A 64 1.93 -6.28 -1.75
C GLN A 64 0.50 -5.96 -1.35
N SER A 65 -0.23 -6.98 -0.89
CA SER A 65 -1.52 -6.78 -0.23
C SER A 65 -1.32 -5.96 1.05
N PRO A 66 -2.34 -5.18 1.48
CA PRO A 66 -2.30 -4.59 2.81
C PRO A 66 -2.08 -5.69 3.85
N ASN A 67 -1.22 -5.40 4.83
CA ASN A 67 -0.86 -6.31 5.92
C ASN A 67 -0.01 -7.54 5.55
N TYR A 68 0.49 -7.67 4.31
CA TYR A 68 1.44 -8.73 3.94
C TYR A 68 2.58 -8.87 4.97
N PRO A 69 3.03 -10.09 5.34
CA PRO A 69 2.55 -11.41 4.89
C PRO A 69 1.27 -11.91 5.57
N GLY A 70 0.60 -11.06 6.35
CA GLY A 70 -0.68 -11.37 6.97
C GLY A 70 -1.86 -11.35 5.99
N MET A 71 -3.06 -11.55 6.54
CA MET A 71 -4.30 -11.60 5.75
C MET A 71 -4.67 -10.24 5.16
N TYR A 72 -5.09 -10.25 3.88
CA TYR A 72 -5.79 -9.14 3.25
C TYR A 72 -7.15 -8.96 3.97
N PRO A 73 -7.45 -7.78 4.55
CA PRO A 73 -8.76 -7.49 5.13
C PRO A 73 -9.94 -7.78 4.20
N ARG A 74 -11.05 -8.26 4.76
CA ARG A 74 -12.30 -8.47 4.02
C ARG A 74 -12.94 -7.13 3.67
N ASN A 75 -13.70 -7.11 2.57
CA ASN A 75 -14.46 -5.94 2.12
C ASN A 75 -13.59 -4.69 1.86
N VAL A 76 -12.33 -4.89 1.51
CA VAL A 76 -11.39 -3.83 1.13
C VAL A 76 -10.92 -4.09 -0.29
N THR A 77 -10.98 -3.06 -1.13
CA THR A 77 -10.43 -3.08 -2.49
C THR A 77 -9.35 -2.03 -2.59
N CYS A 78 -8.11 -2.47 -2.85
CA CYS A 78 -6.97 -1.61 -3.12
C CYS A 78 -6.72 -1.53 -4.63
N TYR A 79 -6.28 -0.37 -5.09
CA TYR A 79 -5.82 -0.17 -6.46
C TYR A 79 -4.32 0.09 -6.47
N TRP A 80 -3.66 -0.27 -7.56
CA TRP A 80 -2.25 0.07 -7.79
C TRP A 80 -2.12 0.78 -9.12
N THR A 81 -1.50 1.95 -9.10
CA THR A 81 -1.22 2.73 -10.32
C THR A 81 0.27 2.67 -10.59
N ILE A 82 0.66 2.09 -11.72
CA ILE A 82 2.07 1.98 -12.15
C ILE A 82 2.30 2.99 -13.27
N ARG A 83 3.25 3.92 -13.09
CA ARG A 83 3.53 5.00 -14.04
C ARG A 83 4.98 5.00 -14.47
N GLN A 84 5.17 5.15 -15.77
CA GLN A 84 6.47 5.45 -16.40
C GLN A 84 6.37 6.87 -16.96
N LYS A 85 7.03 7.83 -16.31
CA LYS A 85 7.00 9.26 -16.67
C LYS A 85 7.95 9.54 -17.82
N GLU A 86 9.13 8.94 -17.79
CA GLU A 86 10.17 9.17 -18.80
C GLU A 86 10.48 7.89 -19.57
N VAL A 87 10.27 7.88 -20.88
CA VAL A 87 10.67 6.74 -21.73
C VAL A 87 11.92 7.16 -22.50
N PRO A 88 13.06 6.47 -22.33
CA PRO A 88 14.26 6.77 -23.10
C PRO A 88 14.00 6.65 -24.61
N THR A 89 14.68 7.48 -25.40
CA THR A 89 14.60 7.45 -26.86
C THR A 89 14.87 6.05 -27.41
N MET A 90 14.08 5.64 -28.41
CA MET A 90 14.11 4.30 -29.04
C MET A 90 13.66 3.13 -28.14
N LYS A 91 12.96 3.39 -27.03
CA LYS A 91 12.32 2.34 -26.22
C LYS A 91 10.80 2.48 -26.24
N HIS A 92 10.11 1.36 -26.02
CA HIS A 92 8.67 1.32 -25.76
C HIS A 92 8.42 0.97 -24.30
N ALA A 93 7.57 1.73 -23.63
CA ALA A 93 7.17 1.42 -22.26
C ALA A 93 6.27 0.18 -22.24
N MET A 94 6.66 -0.82 -21.44
CA MET A 94 5.84 -2.00 -21.18
C MET A 94 5.74 -2.20 -19.67
N ILE A 95 4.54 -2.56 -19.20
CA ILE A 95 4.29 -2.91 -17.81
C ILE A 95 4.00 -4.41 -17.78
N ALA A 96 4.83 -5.15 -17.04
CA ALA A 96 4.61 -6.56 -16.76
C ALA A 96 4.40 -6.73 -15.25
N VAL A 97 3.34 -7.45 -14.89
CA VAL A 97 3.05 -7.82 -13.51
C VAL A 97 3.18 -9.33 -13.41
N SER A 98 4.00 -9.81 -12.47
CA SER A 98 4.21 -11.24 -12.26
C SER A 98 4.03 -11.61 -10.80
N GLN A 99 3.51 -12.82 -10.59
CA GLN A 99 3.45 -13.46 -9.29
C GLN A 99 3.90 -14.91 -9.46
N GLU A 100 4.96 -15.28 -8.74
CA GLU A 100 5.60 -16.60 -8.83
C GLU A 100 4.62 -17.72 -8.49
N ASN A 101 3.73 -17.47 -7.54
CA ASN A 101 2.78 -18.47 -7.10
C ASN A 101 1.36 -18.18 -7.62
N GLN A 102 0.92 -19.01 -8.57
CA GLN A 102 -0.35 -18.82 -9.29
C GLN A 102 -1.57 -18.72 -8.37
N HIS A 103 -1.58 -19.39 -7.20
CA HIS A 103 -2.71 -19.29 -6.28
C HIS A 103 -2.75 -18.00 -5.45
N LYS A 104 -1.70 -17.16 -5.51
CA LYS A 104 -1.63 -15.89 -4.77
C LYS A 104 -2.15 -14.70 -5.56
N ALA A 105 -2.29 -14.84 -6.88
CA ALA A 105 -2.83 -13.79 -7.73
C ALA A 105 -3.66 -14.43 -8.85
N LEU A 106 -4.92 -14.02 -8.94
CA LEU A 106 -5.77 -14.35 -10.07
C LEU A 106 -5.75 -13.18 -11.04
N VAL A 107 -5.17 -13.38 -12.22
CA VAL A 107 -5.29 -12.45 -13.34
C VAL A 107 -6.47 -12.93 -14.18
N LYS A 108 -7.52 -12.12 -14.26
CA LYS A 108 -8.68 -12.36 -15.12
C LYS A 108 -8.56 -11.56 -16.40
#